data_AF-A0A226HM44-F1
#
_entry.id   AF-A0A226HM44-F1
#
_cell.length_a   1.000
_cell.length_b   1.000
_cell.length_c   1.000
_cell.angle_alpha   90.00
_cell.angle_beta   90.00
_cell.angle_gamma   90.00
#
_symmetry.space_group_name_H-M   'P 1'
#
loop_
_entity.id
_entity.type
_entity.pdbx_description
1 polymer ?
#
loop_
_entity_poly.entity_id
_entity_poly.type
_entity_poly.pdbx_seq_one_letter_code
_entity_poly.pdbx_strand_id
1 'polypeptide(L)'
;MKKNLMFLGLLLFCSNLVTSQELKAYERKAKAFIENVRNGRKDNIAATITYPFEREYPIPSIKNKAEFVKRYDEVFDEILKAEITKSVPQRDWKDMGWRGIELNKGNVWIDKTGALISVNYQSKFETRLKNKLIEAERFHLHASLTKYKAPLYLLETLKYRIRIDDMGNGNYRYASWPIKQKMSEAPEVVILDGVWIHDNNSMNHHFEFRKKGGFVYDCSIIEWGEAGSPPAKVMIYQNNKEVFSENAKIVVK
;
A
#
# COMPACT_ATOMS: atom_id res chain seq x y z
N MET A 1 43.33 59.29 49.38
CA MET A 1 42.89 59.86 48.07
C MET A 1 43.03 58.79 47.00
N LYS A 2 41.95 58.56 46.24
CA LYS A 2 41.79 57.85 44.94
C LYS A 2 42.13 56.33 44.88
N LYS A 3 41.15 55.41 44.84
CA LYS A 3 40.30 54.96 43.70
C LYS A 3 41.10 54.31 42.54
N ASN A 4 41.05 52.99 42.38
CA ASN A 4 40.13 52.30 41.45
C ASN A 4 40.48 50.81 41.23
N LEU A 5 39.42 50.00 41.25
CA LEU A 5 39.27 48.65 40.71
C LEU A 5 39.78 48.54 39.26
N MET A 6 40.41 47.41 38.91
CA MET A 6 40.17 46.83 37.57
C MET A 6 40.46 45.32 37.56
N PHE A 7 39.38 44.55 37.69
CA PHE A 7 39.28 43.15 37.25
C PHE A 7 39.14 43.13 35.72
N LEU A 8 39.93 42.30 35.03
CA LEU A 8 39.69 41.89 33.64
C LEU A 8 40.31 40.48 33.52
N GLY A 9 39.59 39.37 33.35
CA GLY A 9 38.28 39.17 32.73
C GLY A 9 38.41 38.62 31.31
N LEU A 10 39.28 37.62 31.06
CA LEU A 10 39.33 36.92 29.78
C LEU A 10 38.48 35.65 29.84
N LEU A 11 37.15 35.83 29.82
CA LEU A 11 36.19 34.76 29.68
C LEU A 11 36.12 34.34 28.20
N LEU A 12 36.49 33.09 27.96
CA LEU A 12 36.34 32.35 26.71
C LEU A 12 34.91 32.48 26.18
N PHE A 13 34.70 33.34 25.19
CA PHE A 13 33.50 33.33 24.35
C PHE A 13 33.70 32.31 23.23
N CYS A 14 33.63 31.01 23.55
CA CYS A 14 33.27 30.01 22.56
C CYS A 14 31.76 30.16 22.31
N SER A 15 31.38 31.08 21.43
CA SER A 15 30.06 31.07 20.83
C SER A 15 29.92 29.79 20.03
N ASN A 16 29.40 28.74 20.68
CA ASN A 16 28.69 27.69 19.97
C ASN A 16 27.49 28.38 19.31
N LEU A 17 27.68 28.90 18.10
CA LEU A 17 26.61 29.15 17.15
C LEU A 17 26.04 27.78 16.79
N VAL A 18 25.24 27.21 17.68
CA VAL A 18 24.27 26.20 17.33
C VAL A 18 23.29 26.94 16.44
N THR A 19 23.49 26.86 15.14
CA THR A 19 22.45 27.18 14.18
C THR A 19 21.32 26.19 14.45
N SER A 20 20.33 26.61 15.25
CA SER A 20 19.03 25.98 15.26
C SER A 20 18.45 26.17 13.87
N GLN A 21 18.77 25.27 12.94
CA GLN A 21 18.14 25.26 11.63
C GLN A 21 16.65 25.04 11.87
N GLU A 22 15.85 26.06 11.56
CA GLU A 22 14.40 25.94 11.67
C GLU A 22 13.93 24.74 10.85
N LEU A 23 13.13 23.88 11.48
CA LEU A 23 12.57 22.71 10.81
C LEU A 23 11.80 23.14 9.56
N LYS A 24 12.02 22.46 8.44
CA LYS A 24 11.20 22.64 7.24
C LYS A 24 9.74 22.25 7.53
N ALA A 25 8.81 22.71 6.71
CA ALA A 25 7.38 22.45 6.91
C ALA A 25 7.06 20.94 7.02
N TYR A 26 7.60 20.10 6.14
CA TYR A 26 7.39 18.65 6.19
C TYR A 26 8.02 18.02 7.44
N GLU A 27 9.19 18.51 7.88
CA GLU A 27 9.88 18.01 9.08
C GLU A 27 9.06 18.28 10.34
N ARG A 28 8.34 19.42 10.40
CA ARG A 28 7.37 19.70 11.48
C ARG A 28 6.20 18.72 11.45
N LYS A 29 5.71 18.34 10.27
CA LYS A 29 4.63 17.34 10.12
C LYS A 29 5.10 15.95 10.55
N ALA A 30 6.27 15.51 10.09
CA ALA A 30 6.92 14.29 10.54
C ALA A 30 7.09 14.29 12.07
N LYS A 31 7.63 15.38 12.65
CA LYS A 31 7.78 15.52 14.10
C LYS A 31 6.45 15.38 14.84
N ALA A 32 5.38 16.03 14.37
CA ALA A 32 4.06 15.92 15.00
C ALA A 32 3.51 14.48 14.95
N PHE A 33 3.70 13.77 13.82
CA PHE A 33 3.32 12.37 13.69
C PHE A 33 4.10 11.47 14.65
N ILE A 34 5.42 11.64 14.72
CA ILE A 34 6.30 10.94 15.67
C ILE A 34 5.82 11.12 17.11
N GLU A 35 5.48 12.36 17.52
CA GLU A 35 4.97 12.61 18.87
C GLU A 35 3.61 11.95 19.12
N ASN A 36 2.72 11.88 18.12
CA ASN A 36 1.45 11.17 18.29
C ASN A 36 1.68 9.68 18.56
N VAL A 37 2.58 9.03 17.83
CA VAL A 37 2.93 7.62 18.07
C VAL A 37 3.61 7.45 19.42
N ARG A 38 4.60 8.30 19.75
CA ARG A 38 5.35 8.21 21.02
C ARG A 38 4.46 8.31 22.25
N ASN A 39 3.45 9.18 22.20
CA ASN A 39 2.56 9.44 23.32
C ASN A 39 1.26 8.60 23.26
N GLY A 40 1.20 7.58 22.40
CA GLY A 40 0.03 6.69 22.30
C GLY A 40 -1.25 7.40 21.84
N ARG A 41 -1.15 8.54 21.15
CA ARG A 41 -2.30 9.35 20.70
C ARG A 41 -2.93 8.79 19.43
N LYS A 42 -3.36 7.53 19.49
CA LYS A 42 -3.98 6.81 18.37
C LYS A 42 -5.24 7.51 17.84
N ASP A 43 -6.03 8.13 18.72
CA ASP A 43 -7.22 8.90 18.31
C ASP A 43 -6.90 10.11 17.44
N ASN A 44 -5.74 10.75 17.67
CA ASN A 44 -5.28 11.87 16.85
C ASN A 44 -4.89 11.39 15.46
N ILE A 45 -4.16 10.26 15.36
CA ILE A 45 -3.81 9.65 14.08
C ILE A 45 -5.08 9.24 13.34
N ALA A 46 -5.97 8.53 14.04
CA ALA A 46 -7.23 8.02 13.50
C ALA A 46 -8.15 9.11 12.95
N ALA A 47 -8.10 10.33 13.51
CA ALA A 47 -8.89 11.48 13.07
C ALA A 47 -8.41 12.10 11.75
N THR A 48 -7.18 11.79 11.32
CA THR A 48 -6.60 12.36 10.10
C THR A 48 -6.74 11.46 8.87
N ILE A 49 -7.05 10.17 9.09
CA ILE A 49 -7.10 9.16 8.04
C ILE A 49 -8.34 9.35 7.16
N THR A 50 -8.15 9.25 5.85
CA THR A 50 -9.24 9.02 4.89
C THR A 50 -9.60 7.54 4.91
N TYR A 51 -10.85 7.22 5.22
CA TYR A 51 -11.33 5.85 5.29
C TYR A 51 -12.08 5.43 4.01
N PRO A 52 -12.07 4.13 3.65
CA PRO A 52 -11.38 3.02 4.33
C PRO A 52 -9.85 3.11 4.25
N PHE A 53 -9.17 2.65 5.30
CA PHE A 53 -7.70 2.56 5.33
C PHE A 53 -7.26 1.17 4.91
N GLU A 54 -6.72 1.11 3.70
CA GLU A 54 -6.38 -0.14 3.02
C GLU A 54 -5.20 -0.86 3.68
N ARG A 55 -5.33 -2.19 3.78
CA ARG A 55 -4.28 -3.12 4.19
C ARG A 55 -4.01 -4.08 3.05
N GLU A 56 -2.89 -4.78 3.11
CA GLU A 56 -2.53 -5.71 2.03
C GLU A 56 -3.53 -6.87 1.96
N TYR A 57 -4.13 -7.07 0.79
CA TYR A 57 -5.08 -8.15 0.56
C TYR A 57 -4.45 -9.53 0.86
N PRO A 58 -5.19 -10.46 1.51
CA PRO A 58 -6.62 -10.39 1.89
C PRO A 58 -6.97 -9.77 3.25
N ILE A 59 -6.09 -9.01 3.90
CA ILE A 59 -6.44 -8.37 5.18
C ILE A 59 -7.55 -7.33 4.94
N PRO A 60 -8.68 -7.39 5.69
CA PRO A 60 -9.75 -6.41 5.52
C PRO A 60 -9.26 -5.00 5.82
N SER A 61 -9.66 -4.05 4.97
CA SER A 61 -9.45 -2.63 5.21
C SER A 61 -10.11 -2.19 6.52
N ILE A 62 -9.52 -1.17 7.14
CA ILE A 62 -10.04 -0.58 8.37
C ILE A 62 -11.07 0.47 7.96
N LYS A 63 -12.34 0.29 8.33
CA LYS A 63 -13.45 1.03 7.72
C LYS A 63 -13.68 2.42 8.27
N ASN A 64 -13.23 2.69 9.50
CA ASN A 64 -13.50 3.94 10.19
C ASN A 64 -12.54 4.15 11.37
N LYS A 65 -12.66 5.34 11.98
CA LYS A 65 -11.88 5.76 13.15
C LYS A 65 -11.94 4.77 14.32
N ALA A 66 -13.13 4.31 14.70
CA ALA A 66 -13.29 3.42 15.85
C ALA A 66 -12.60 2.07 15.61
N GLU A 67 -12.73 1.54 14.39
CA GLU A 67 -12.04 0.32 13.99
C GLU A 67 -10.52 0.51 13.98
N PHE A 68 -10.01 1.64 13.47
CA PHE A 68 -8.58 1.94 13.49
C PHE A 68 -8.02 1.95 14.90
N VAL A 69 -8.71 2.59 15.83
CA VAL A 69 -8.28 2.67 17.25
C VAL A 69 -8.25 1.29 17.90
N LYS A 70 -9.16 0.39 17.51
CA LYS A 70 -9.22 -1.00 17.98
C LYS A 70 -8.11 -1.86 17.36
N ARG A 71 -7.86 -1.70 16.07
CA ARG A 71 -6.86 -2.46 15.29
C ARG A 71 -5.50 -1.77 15.25
N TYR A 72 -5.29 -0.73 16.03
CA TYR A 72 -4.07 0.09 15.99
C TYR A 72 -2.81 -0.75 16.18
N ASP A 73 -2.81 -1.63 17.18
CA ASP A 73 -1.65 -2.49 17.50
C ASP A 73 -1.51 -3.68 16.53
N GLU A 74 -2.52 -3.93 15.68
CA GLU A 74 -2.37 -4.86 14.55
C GLU A 74 -1.45 -4.25 13.47
N VAL A 75 -1.54 -2.93 13.26
CA VAL A 75 -0.79 -2.21 12.21
C VAL A 75 0.52 -1.63 12.77
N PHE A 76 0.46 -0.98 13.93
CA PHE A 76 1.58 -0.34 14.63
C PHE A 76 2.10 -1.25 15.74
N ASP A 77 2.79 -2.32 15.37
CA ASP A 77 3.46 -3.16 16.36
C ASP A 77 4.67 -2.43 16.99
N GLU A 78 5.26 -3.05 18.01
CA GLU A 78 6.38 -2.43 18.75
C GLU A 78 7.60 -2.16 17.87
N ILE A 79 7.78 -2.91 16.77
CA ILE A 79 8.88 -2.70 15.82
C ILE A 79 8.63 -1.41 15.03
N LEU A 80 7.44 -1.28 14.44
CA LEU A 80 7.10 -0.06 13.69
C LEU A 80 7.04 1.17 14.60
N LYS A 81 6.48 1.04 15.80
CA LYS A 81 6.48 2.13 16.80
C LYS A 81 7.91 2.55 17.14
N ALA A 82 8.81 1.60 17.37
CA ALA A 82 10.22 1.93 17.65
C ALA A 82 10.90 2.62 16.47
N GLU A 83 10.63 2.17 15.24
CA GLU A 83 11.14 2.81 14.02
C GLU A 83 10.67 4.27 13.92
N ILE A 84 9.37 4.52 14.07
CA ILE A 84 8.81 5.87 13.99
C ILE A 84 9.35 6.74 15.13
N THR A 85 9.31 6.26 16.37
CA THR A 85 9.65 7.07 17.55
C THR A 85 11.12 7.44 17.65
N LYS A 86 12.00 6.62 17.07
CA LYS A 86 13.46 6.85 16.99
C LYS A 86 13.89 7.58 15.71
N SER A 87 12.98 7.76 14.74
CA SER A 87 13.30 8.46 13.49
C SER A 87 13.58 9.96 13.71
N VAL A 88 14.45 10.51 12.87
CA VAL A 88 14.84 11.93 12.85
C VAL A 88 14.21 12.61 11.63
N PRO A 89 13.35 13.63 11.80
CA PRO A 89 12.63 14.28 10.69
C PRO A 89 13.49 14.71 9.50
N GLN A 90 14.72 15.18 9.73
CA GLN A 90 15.62 15.68 8.69
C GLN A 90 16.35 14.58 7.91
N ARG A 91 16.42 13.36 8.47
CA ARG A 91 17.23 12.26 7.94
C ARG A 91 16.39 11.13 7.39
N ASP A 92 15.39 10.72 8.16
CA ASP A 92 14.64 9.49 7.94
C ASP A 92 13.32 9.75 7.21
N TRP A 93 12.88 11.03 7.15
CA TRP A 93 11.69 11.47 6.44
C TRP A 93 12.06 12.30 5.21
N LYS A 94 11.34 12.07 4.10
CA LYS A 94 11.58 12.76 2.82
C LYS A 94 10.29 13.31 2.24
N ASP A 95 10.32 14.56 1.76
CA ASP A 95 9.23 15.12 0.96
C ASP A 95 9.35 14.59 -0.49
N MET A 96 8.36 13.80 -0.90
CA MET A 96 8.26 13.19 -2.22
C MET A 96 7.32 13.98 -3.14
N GLY A 97 7.12 15.26 -2.84
CA GLY A 97 6.29 16.18 -3.60
C GLY A 97 4.81 15.86 -3.41
N TRP A 98 4.08 15.69 -4.51
CA TRP A 98 2.65 15.42 -4.46
C TRP A 98 2.31 14.05 -3.86
N ARG A 99 3.27 13.12 -3.79
CA ARG A 99 3.11 11.79 -3.18
C ARG A 99 3.00 11.84 -1.64
N GLY A 100 3.51 12.89 -1.02
CA GLY A 100 3.52 13.05 0.44
C GLY A 100 4.92 12.94 1.04
N ILE A 101 4.95 12.66 2.34
CA ILE A 101 6.15 12.60 3.18
C ILE A 101 6.36 11.14 3.58
N GLU A 102 7.51 10.60 3.18
CA GLU A 102 7.87 9.18 3.32
C GLU A 102 8.82 8.98 4.50
N LEU A 103 8.53 8.01 5.38
CA LEU A 103 9.49 7.44 6.33
C LEU A 103 10.14 6.20 5.71
N ASN A 104 11.48 6.13 5.75
CA ASN A 104 12.28 4.92 5.48
C ASN A 104 11.80 4.05 4.31
N LYS A 105 12.16 4.41 3.06
CA LYS A 105 11.84 3.62 1.85
C LYS A 105 10.36 3.19 1.74
N GLY A 106 9.46 3.92 2.41
CA GLY A 106 8.02 3.77 2.23
C GLY A 106 7.30 3.03 3.32
N ASN A 107 7.95 2.73 4.45
CA ASN A 107 7.29 2.02 5.55
C ASN A 107 6.04 2.76 6.07
N VAL A 108 6.09 4.09 6.12
CA VAL A 108 4.96 4.96 6.48
C VAL A 108 4.91 6.16 5.54
N TRP A 109 3.70 6.52 5.11
CA TRP A 109 3.44 7.71 4.32
C TRP A 109 2.44 8.61 5.03
N ILE A 110 2.77 9.89 5.14
CA ILE A 110 1.83 10.94 5.58
C ILE A 110 1.72 12.00 4.49
N ASP A 111 0.59 12.70 4.40
CA ASP A 111 0.43 13.79 3.46
C ASP A 111 1.07 15.10 3.97
N LYS A 112 0.98 16.17 3.17
CA LYS A 112 1.50 17.49 3.55
C LYS A 112 0.74 18.14 4.72
N THR A 113 -0.47 17.68 5.03
CA THR A 113 -1.25 18.12 6.18
C THR A 113 -0.83 17.40 7.48
N GLY A 114 -0.19 16.24 7.35
CA GLY A 114 0.21 15.33 8.43
C GLY A 114 -0.73 14.14 8.61
N ALA A 115 -1.69 13.94 7.69
CA ALA A 115 -2.59 12.81 7.69
C ALA A 115 -1.90 11.53 7.25
N LEU A 116 -2.19 10.41 7.91
CA LEU A 116 -1.66 9.10 7.50
C LEU A 116 -2.29 8.65 6.18
N ILE A 117 -1.44 8.39 5.18
CA ILE A 117 -1.82 7.90 3.85
C ILE A 117 -1.73 6.38 3.80
N SER A 118 -0.58 5.80 4.19
CA SER A 118 -0.36 4.36 4.15
C SER A 118 0.67 3.90 5.16
N VAL A 119 0.59 2.61 5.50
CA VAL A 119 1.61 1.87 6.24
C VAL A 119 1.95 0.64 5.40
N ASN A 120 3.08 0.69 4.69
CA ASN A 120 3.52 -0.42 3.84
C ASN A 120 4.31 -1.47 4.63
N TYR A 121 4.76 -1.12 5.83
CA TYR A 121 5.27 -2.09 6.80
C TYR A 121 4.18 -3.13 7.12
N GLN A 122 4.58 -4.41 7.14
CA GLN A 122 3.73 -5.53 7.50
C GLN A 122 4.11 -6.06 8.87
N SER A 123 3.23 -5.88 9.84
CA SER A 123 3.46 -6.38 11.20
C SER A 123 3.47 -7.91 11.24
N LYS A 124 4.02 -8.47 12.33
CA LYS A 124 3.92 -9.92 12.55
C LYS A 124 2.47 -10.39 12.67
N PHE A 125 1.58 -9.55 13.21
CA PHE A 125 0.16 -9.88 13.31
C PHE A 125 -0.47 -9.93 11.91
N GLU A 126 -0.27 -8.89 11.11
CA GLU A 126 -0.83 -8.80 9.77
C GLU A 126 -0.31 -9.91 8.86
N THR A 127 0.99 -10.22 8.93
CA THR A 127 1.58 -11.35 8.21
C THR A 127 0.88 -12.67 8.53
N ARG A 128 0.61 -12.96 9.82
CA ARG A 128 -0.10 -14.17 10.23
C ARG A 128 -1.57 -14.15 9.81
N LEU A 129 -2.23 -13.01 9.93
CA LEU A 129 -3.62 -12.84 9.55
C LEU A 129 -3.79 -13.05 8.04
N LYS A 130 -2.92 -12.45 7.23
CA LYS A 130 -2.85 -12.63 5.77
C LYS A 130 -2.74 -14.11 5.41
N ASN A 131 -1.76 -14.81 5.97
CA ASN A 131 -1.57 -16.24 5.71
C ASN A 131 -2.80 -17.06 6.12
N LYS A 132 -3.39 -16.78 7.28
CA LYS A 132 -4.61 -17.46 7.74
C LYS A 132 -5.78 -17.26 6.77
N LEU A 133 -5.95 -16.04 6.26
CA LEU A 133 -7.02 -15.70 5.32
C LEU A 133 -6.79 -16.34 3.95
N ILE A 134 -5.55 -16.39 3.47
CA ILE A 134 -5.19 -17.11 2.25
C ILE A 134 -5.52 -18.60 2.39
N GLU A 135 -5.12 -19.24 3.50
CA GLU A 135 -5.44 -20.66 3.73
C GLU A 135 -6.95 -20.91 3.83
N ALA A 136 -7.71 -20.01 4.45
CA ALA A 136 -9.17 -20.11 4.49
C ALA A 136 -9.79 -19.97 3.09
N GLU A 137 -9.28 -19.07 2.26
CA GLU A 137 -9.75 -18.84 0.90
C GLU A 137 -9.59 -20.10 0.02
N ARG A 138 -8.51 -20.88 0.21
CA ARG A 138 -8.28 -22.12 -0.55
C ARG A 138 -9.45 -23.10 -0.49
N PHE A 139 -10.21 -23.15 0.61
CA PHE A 139 -11.38 -24.02 0.77
C PHE A 139 -12.59 -23.59 -0.09
N HIS A 140 -12.60 -22.35 -0.58
CA HIS A 140 -13.66 -21.81 -1.42
C HIS A 140 -13.32 -21.84 -2.91
N LEU A 141 -12.17 -22.41 -3.27
CA LEU A 141 -11.70 -22.56 -4.65
C LEU A 141 -11.82 -24.00 -5.13
N HIS A 142 -11.97 -24.17 -6.43
CA HIS A 142 -11.82 -25.47 -7.07
C HIS A 142 -10.41 -26.04 -6.83
N ALA A 143 -10.31 -27.36 -6.66
CA ALA A 143 -9.07 -28.04 -6.28
C ALA A 143 -7.86 -27.69 -7.17
N SER A 144 -8.08 -27.47 -8.48
CA SER A 144 -7.04 -27.09 -9.44
C SER A 144 -6.40 -25.71 -9.17
N LEU A 145 -7.04 -24.86 -8.36
CA LEU A 145 -6.59 -23.50 -8.08
C LEU A 145 -6.04 -23.32 -6.66
N THR A 146 -5.98 -24.37 -5.85
CA THR A 146 -5.58 -24.27 -4.44
C THR A 146 -4.09 -24.01 -4.23
N LYS A 147 -3.25 -24.14 -5.26
CA LYS A 147 -1.80 -23.84 -5.20
C LYS A 147 -1.54 -22.46 -5.78
N TYR A 148 -1.05 -21.56 -4.94
CA TYR A 148 -0.66 -20.17 -5.25
C TYR A 148 0.04 -19.56 -4.02
N LYS A 149 0.86 -18.54 -4.24
CA LYS A 149 1.57 -17.81 -3.18
C LYS A 149 0.67 -16.76 -2.54
N ALA A 150 0.04 -15.92 -3.35
CA ALA A 150 -0.88 -14.90 -2.87
C ALA A 150 -1.97 -14.60 -3.91
N PRO A 151 -3.20 -14.30 -3.48
CA PRO A 151 -4.21 -13.78 -4.38
C PRO A 151 -3.95 -12.29 -4.61
N LEU A 152 -4.10 -11.80 -5.85
CA LEU A 152 -3.83 -10.40 -6.19
C LEU A 152 -5.10 -9.62 -6.49
N TYR A 153 -5.95 -10.17 -7.35
CA TYR A 153 -7.17 -9.49 -7.78
C TYR A 153 -8.32 -10.47 -7.96
N LEU A 154 -9.50 -10.03 -7.56
CA LEU A 154 -10.76 -10.59 -8.02
C LEU A 154 -11.53 -9.53 -8.79
N LEU A 155 -11.65 -9.73 -10.10
CA LEU A 155 -12.31 -8.83 -11.02
C LEU A 155 -13.68 -9.39 -11.40
N GLU A 156 -14.66 -8.51 -11.59
CA GLU A 156 -15.96 -8.87 -12.14
C GLU A 156 -16.34 -7.94 -13.30
N THR A 157 -16.59 -8.54 -14.47
CA THR A 157 -17.25 -7.87 -15.61
C THR A 157 -18.75 -8.15 -15.57
N LEU A 158 -19.49 -7.73 -16.60
CA LEU A 158 -20.91 -8.10 -16.73
C LEU A 158 -21.12 -9.61 -16.89
N LYS A 159 -20.12 -10.33 -17.45
CA LYS A 159 -20.25 -11.73 -17.84
C LYS A 159 -19.35 -12.67 -17.04
N TYR A 160 -18.23 -12.19 -16.53
CA TYR A 160 -17.21 -13.07 -15.95
C TYR A 160 -16.72 -12.59 -14.59
N ARG A 161 -16.39 -13.55 -13.74
CA ARG A 161 -15.51 -13.39 -12.59
C ARG A 161 -14.12 -13.85 -13.01
N ILE A 162 -13.11 -13.02 -12.76
CA ILE A 162 -11.71 -13.31 -13.07
C ILE A 162 -10.90 -13.22 -11.78
N ARG A 163 -10.08 -14.23 -11.53
CA ARG A 163 -9.12 -14.27 -10.43
C ARG A 163 -7.71 -14.21 -10.98
N ILE A 164 -6.87 -13.37 -10.37
CA ILE A 164 -5.44 -13.29 -10.64
C ILE A 164 -4.68 -13.67 -9.38
N ASP A 165 -3.77 -14.63 -9.50
CA ASP A 165 -2.93 -15.09 -8.40
C ASP A 165 -1.44 -14.89 -8.71
N ASP A 166 -0.65 -14.49 -7.71
CA ASP A 166 0.81 -14.63 -7.69
C ASP A 166 1.15 -16.10 -7.46
N MET A 167 1.81 -16.71 -8.45
CA MET A 167 2.29 -18.08 -8.39
C MET A 167 3.71 -18.18 -7.82
N GLY A 168 4.37 -17.04 -7.58
CA GLY A 168 5.77 -16.92 -7.17
C GLY A 168 6.70 -16.67 -8.36
N ASN A 169 7.90 -16.15 -8.07
CA ASN A 169 8.99 -15.97 -9.05
C ASN A 169 8.60 -15.15 -10.29
N GLY A 170 7.68 -14.18 -10.16
CA GLY A 170 7.22 -13.35 -11.27
C GLY A 170 6.25 -14.06 -12.22
N ASN A 171 5.71 -15.21 -11.84
CA ASN A 171 4.68 -15.94 -12.57
C ASN A 171 3.29 -15.65 -12.00
N TYR A 172 2.32 -15.43 -12.86
CA TYR A 172 0.92 -15.16 -12.48
C TYR A 172 -0.03 -16.14 -13.14
N ARG A 173 -1.15 -16.41 -12.47
CA ARG A 173 -2.26 -17.22 -13.01
C ARG A 173 -3.49 -16.39 -13.24
N TYR A 174 -4.12 -16.59 -14.39
CA TYR A 174 -5.49 -16.18 -14.70
C TYR A 174 -6.43 -17.36 -14.54
N ALA A 175 -7.55 -17.17 -13.85
CA ALA A 175 -8.68 -18.09 -13.87
C ALA A 175 -9.99 -17.33 -14.04
N SER A 176 -10.93 -17.84 -14.84
CA SER A 176 -12.23 -17.20 -15.01
C SER A 176 -13.41 -18.16 -15.04
N TRP A 177 -14.55 -17.60 -14.65
CA TRP A 177 -15.85 -18.25 -14.60
C TRP A 177 -16.92 -17.31 -15.14
N PRO A 178 -17.99 -17.81 -15.78
CA PRO A 178 -19.23 -17.06 -15.92
C PRO A 178 -19.68 -16.51 -14.56
N ILE A 179 -20.22 -15.28 -14.53
CA ILE A 179 -20.47 -14.52 -13.29
C ILE A 179 -21.36 -15.26 -12.27
N LYS A 180 -22.26 -16.12 -12.75
CA LYS A 180 -23.18 -16.92 -11.93
C LYS A 180 -22.56 -18.21 -11.37
N GLN A 181 -21.43 -18.64 -11.90
CA GLN A 181 -20.73 -19.85 -11.46
C GLN A 181 -19.85 -19.55 -10.24
N LYS A 182 -19.76 -20.50 -9.30
CA LYS A 182 -18.98 -20.36 -8.07
C LYS A 182 -17.51 -20.67 -8.33
N MET A 183 -16.60 -20.01 -7.61
CA MET A 183 -15.15 -20.29 -7.72
C MET A 183 -14.75 -21.68 -7.20
N SER A 184 -15.62 -22.34 -6.44
CA SER A 184 -15.46 -23.74 -6.02
C SER A 184 -15.69 -24.74 -7.16
N GLU A 185 -16.36 -24.32 -8.24
CA GLU A 185 -16.58 -25.12 -9.44
C GLU A 185 -15.41 -24.94 -10.43
N ALA A 186 -15.25 -25.89 -11.35
CA ALA A 186 -14.15 -25.86 -12.30
C ALA A 186 -14.17 -24.57 -13.15
N PRO A 187 -13.07 -23.79 -13.19
CA PRO A 187 -12.98 -22.61 -14.05
C PRO A 187 -13.10 -22.98 -15.53
N GLU A 188 -13.71 -22.10 -16.32
CA GLU A 188 -13.83 -22.28 -17.77
C GLU A 188 -12.48 -22.04 -18.46
N VAL A 189 -11.70 -21.09 -17.95
CA VAL A 189 -10.37 -20.77 -18.45
C VAL A 189 -9.38 -20.71 -17.30
N VAL A 190 -8.24 -21.38 -17.46
CA VAL A 190 -7.05 -21.23 -16.62
C VAL A 190 -5.85 -21.02 -17.53
N ILE A 191 -5.06 -19.99 -17.26
CA ILE A 191 -3.82 -19.68 -17.99
C ILE A 191 -2.73 -19.41 -16.96
N LEU A 192 -1.61 -20.10 -17.10
CA LEU A 192 -0.41 -19.93 -16.27
C LEU A 192 0.61 -19.07 -17.02
N ASP A 193 1.74 -18.79 -16.37
CA ASP A 193 2.89 -18.11 -16.97
C ASP A 193 2.54 -16.70 -17.46
N GLY A 194 1.61 -16.06 -16.75
CA GLY A 194 1.30 -14.65 -16.95
C GLY A 194 2.45 -13.75 -16.52
N VAL A 195 2.48 -12.55 -17.07
CA VAL A 195 3.47 -11.51 -16.75
C VAL A 195 2.77 -10.27 -16.22
N TRP A 196 3.40 -9.60 -15.26
CA TRP A 196 2.98 -8.29 -14.78
C TRP A 196 3.77 -7.21 -15.50
N ILE A 197 3.05 -6.23 -16.06
CA ILE A 197 3.62 -5.15 -16.86
C ILE A 197 3.20 -3.84 -16.22
N HIS A 198 4.19 -3.07 -15.78
CA HIS A 198 4.00 -1.75 -15.20
C HIS A 198 3.96 -0.69 -16.29
N ASP A 199 3.00 0.23 -16.21
CA ASP A 199 2.98 1.40 -17.07
C ASP A 199 3.93 2.46 -16.50
N ASN A 200 5.05 2.70 -17.19
CA ASN A 200 6.13 3.55 -16.69
C ASN A 200 5.61 4.95 -16.35
N ASN A 201 5.57 5.25 -15.05
CA ASN A 201 5.15 6.51 -14.42
C ASN A 201 3.68 6.63 -14.00
N SER A 202 2.87 5.58 -14.10
CA SER A 202 1.52 5.55 -13.52
C SER A 202 1.40 4.44 -12.47
N MET A 203 0.46 4.57 -11.52
CA MET A 203 0.09 3.43 -10.65
C MET A 203 -0.70 2.35 -11.41
N ASN A 204 -1.01 2.58 -12.69
CA ASN A 204 -1.67 1.61 -13.54
C ASN A 204 -0.67 0.52 -13.94
N HIS A 205 -1.21 -0.67 -14.15
CA HIS A 205 -0.45 -1.83 -14.56
C HIS A 205 -1.41 -2.84 -15.18
N HIS A 206 -0.88 -3.85 -15.85
CA HIS A 206 -1.70 -4.93 -16.37
C HIS A 206 -1.01 -6.28 -16.22
N PHE A 207 -1.81 -7.33 -16.30
CA PHE A 207 -1.35 -8.70 -16.40
C PHE A 207 -1.68 -9.24 -17.79
N GLU A 208 -0.68 -9.79 -18.46
CA GLU A 208 -0.84 -10.42 -19.77
C GLU A 208 -0.70 -11.93 -19.64
N PHE A 209 -1.65 -12.69 -20.20
CA PHE A 209 -1.65 -14.14 -20.22
C PHE A 209 -1.81 -14.66 -21.64
N ARG A 210 -0.88 -15.52 -22.09
CA ARG A 210 -0.88 -16.05 -23.46
C ARG A 210 -1.42 -17.48 -23.48
N LYS A 211 -2.34 -17.74 -24.41
CA LYS A 211 -2.98 -19.05 -24.59
C LYS A 211 -2.79 -19.54 -26.03
N LYS A 212 -2.74 -20.86 -26.22
CA LYS A 212 -2.66 -21.50 -27.55
C LYS A 212 -3.75 -20.97 -28.49
N GLY A 213 -3.43 -20.90 -29.79
CA GLY A 213 -4.34 -20.35 -30.81
C GLY A 213 -4.21 -18.84 -31.02
N GLY A 214 -3.11 -18.23 -30.52
CA GLY A 214 -2.82 -16.81 -30.71
C GLY A 214 -3.61 -15.88 -29.79
N PHE A 215 -4.13 -16.40 -28.67
CA PHE A 215 -4.92 -15.61 -27.73
C PHE A 215 -4.04 -14.92 -26.68
N VAL A 216 -4.37 -13.66 -26.39
CA VAL A 216 -3.76 -12.86 -25.33
C VAL A 216 -4.88 -12.29 -24.46
N TYR A 217 -4.84 -12.58 -23.18
CA TYR A 217 -5.77 -12.06 -22.18
C TYR A 217 -5.04 -10.96 -21.41
N ASP A 218 -5.59 -9.76 -21.43
CA ASP A 218 -5.09 -8.59 -20.73
C ASP A 218 -6.05 -8.21 -19.60
N CYS A 219 -5.51 -8.06 -18.40
CA CYS A 219 -6.22 -7.55 -17.24
C CYS A 219 -5.54 -6.27 -16.76
N SER A 220 -6.07 -5.13 -17.19
CA SER A 220 -5.61 -3.79 -16.83
C SER A 220 -6.22 -3.33 -15.50
N ILE A 221 -5.36 -2.87 -14.59
CA ILE A 221 -5.72 -2.26 -13.31
C ILE A 221 -5.47 -0.75 -13.41
N ILE A 222 -6.52 0.03 -13.18
CA ILE A 222 -6.55 1.47 -13.40
C ILE A 222 -6.72 2.15 -12.04
N GLU A 223 -5.60 2.52 -11.43
CA GLU A 223 -5.59 3.20 -10.12
C GLU A 223 -5.70 4.71 -10.26
N TRP A 224 -5.11 5.28 -11.33
CA TRP A 224 -5.17 6.70 -11.66
C TRP A 224 -5.79 6.90 -13.04
N GLY A 225 -7.09 6.63 -13.14
CA GLY A 225 -7.88 6.94 -14.32
C GLY A 225 -8.48 8.35 -14.28
N GLU A 226 -8.86 8.88 -15.44
CA GLU A 226 -9.69 10.07 -15.54
C GLU A 226 -11.04 9.86 -14.82
N ALA A 227 -11.71 10.94 -14.42
CA ALA A 227 -13.01 10.86 -13.77
C ALA A 227 -13.99 10.03 -14.62
N GLY A 228 -14.56 8.98 -14.03
CA GLY A 228 -15.47 8.06 -14.73
C GLY A 228 -14.79 6.83 -15.36
N SER A 229 -13.46 6.72 -15.31
CA SER A 229 -12.76 5.50 -15.72
C SER A 229 -13.15 4.31 -14.83
N PRO A 230 -13.30 3.10 -15.39
CA PRO A 230 -13.48 1.91 -14.58
C PRO A 230 -12.19 1.61 -13.80
N PRO A 231 -12.27 0.94 -12.64
CA PRO A 231 -11.09 0.58 -11.85
C PRO A 231 -10.26 -0.54 -12.49
N ALA A 232 -10.84 -1.30 -13.42
CA ALA A 232 -10.15 -2.32 -14.19
C ALA A 232 -10.81 -2.52 -15.56
N LYS A 233 -10.09 -3.13 -16.50
CA LYS A 233 -10.59 -3.54 -17.80
C LYS A 233 -10.03 -4.91 -18.17
N VAL A 234 -10.87 -5.77 -18.75
CA VAL A 234 -10.47 -7.09 -19.25
C VAL A 234 -10.61 -7.09 -20.76
N MET A 235 -9.51 -7.39 -21.46
CA MET A 235 -9.46 -7.42 -22.92
C MET A 235 -8.90 -8.77 -23.38
N ILE A 236 -9.41 -9.27 -24.50
CA ILE A 236 -8.88 -10.50 -25.11
C ILE A 236 -8.62 -10.21 -26.58
N TYR A 237 -7.44 -10.58 -27.03
CA TYR A 237 -7.00 -10.48 -28.41
C TYR A 237 -6.80 -11.88 -28.99
N GLN A 238 -7.11 -12.05 -30.28
CA GLN A 238 -6.70 -13.21 -31.06
C GLN A 238 -5.94 -12.73 -32.29
N ASN A 239 -4.68 -13.14 -32.44
CA ASN A 239 -3.81 -12.69 -33.54
C ASN A 239 -3.81 -11.16 -33.69
N ASN A 240 -3.65 -10.45 -32.57
CA ASN A 240 -3.64 -8.97 -32.45
C ASN A 240 -4.98 -8.26 -32.76
N LYS A 241 -6.08 -8.99 -32.99
CA LYS A 241 -7.42 -8.40 -33.11
C LYS A 241 -8.17 -8.53 -31.80
N GLU A 242 -8.72 -7.42 -31.30
CA GLU A 242 -9.59 -7.45 -30.12
C GLU A 242 -10.85 -8.29 -30.42
N VAL A 243 -11.12 -9.28 -29.57
CA VAL A 243 -12.30 -10.16 -29.67
C VAL A 243 -13.21 -10.04 -28.44
N PHE A 244 -12.72 -9.45 -27.35
CA PHE A 244 -13.49 -9.16 -26.14
C PHE A 244 -12.91 -7.94 -25.44
N SER A 245 -13.78 -7.11 -24.86
CA SER A 245 -13.41 -5.89 -24.14
C SER A 245 -14.56 -5.52 -23.19
N GLU A 246 -14.34 -5.63 -21.89
CA GLU A 246 -15.33 -5.23 -20.89
C GLU A 246 -14.66 -4.48 -19.72
N ASN A 247 -15.35 -3.47 -19.22
CA ASN A 247 -15.00 -2.83 -17.96
C ASN A 247 -15.21 -3.82 -16.82
N ALA A 248 -14.33 -3.76 -15.82
CA ALA A 248 -14.37 -4.61 -14.65
C ALA A 248 -14.38 -3.80 -13.36
N LYS A 249 -15.09 -4.32 -12.36
CA LYS A 249 -14.95 -3.89 -10.97
C LYS A 249 -13.85 -4.71 -10.32
N ILE A 250 -13.11 -4.09 -9.40
CA ILE A 250 -12.23 -4.82 -8.49
C ILE A 250 -13.08 -5.14 -7.26
N VAL A 251 -13.43 -6.41 -7.07
CA VAL A 251 -14.20 -6.87 -5.92
C VAL A 251 -13.32 -6.85 -4.67
N VAL A 252 -12.07 -7.27 -4.81
CA VAL A 252 -11.02 -7.23 -3.78
C VAL A 252 -9.64 -7.08 -4.44
N LYS A 253 -8.77 -6.30 -3.79
CA LYS A 253 -7.35 -6.07 -4.11
C LYS A 253 -6.58 -5.66 -2.87
#